data_AF-A0A8J8KA39-F1
#
_entry.id   AF-A0A8J8KA39-F1
#
_cell.length_a   1.000
_cell.length_b   1.000
_cell.length_c   1.000
_cell.angle_alpha   90.00
_cell.angle_beta   90.00
_cell.angle_gamma   90.00
#
_symmetry.space_group_name_H-M   'P 1'
#
loop_
_entity.id
_entity.type
_entity.pdbx_description
1 polymer ?
#
loop_
_entity_poly.entity_id
_entity_poly.type
_entity_poly.pdbx_seq_one_letter_code
_entity_poly.pdbx_strand_id
1 'polypeptide(L)' 'MTTFNVSIPENKIPFFKEFLNLLGADYEEKNEIFELSNQQKQILDERLKADKKDFIPAREALNKLRQKYEL' A
#
# COMPACT_ATOMS: atom_id res chain seq x y z
N MET A 1 -15.63 -13.39 9.06
CA MET A 1 -14.34 -13.24 9.74
C MET A 1 -13.93 -11.78 9.61
N THR A 2 -13.67 -11.08 10.71
CA THR A 2 -13.36 -9.65 10.71
C THR A 2 -11.86 -9.48 10.92
N THR A 3 -11.20 -8.71 10.06
CA THR A 3 -9.75 -8.45 10.14
C THR A 3 -9.48 -7.00 10.49
N PHE A 4 -8.41 -6.76 11.22
CA PHE A 4 -7.98 -5.43 11.65
C PHE A 4 -6.49 -5.24 11.36
N ASN A 5 -6.13 -4.06 10.86
CA ASN A 5 -4.73 -3.65 10.75
C ASN A 5 -4.33 -2.95 12.06
N VAL A 6 -3.27 -3.45 12.71
CA VAL A 6 -2.80 -2.92 13.99
C VAL A 6 -1.33 -2.55 13.90
N SER A 7 -0.94 -1.46 14.57
CA SER A 7 0.45 -1.07 14.74
C SER A 7 0.84 -1.32 16.19
N ILE A 8 1.87 -2.15 16.40
CA ILE A 8 2.29 -2.61 17.73
C ILE A 8 3.73 -2.14 17.95
N PRO A 9 4.02 -1.39 19.03
CA PRO A 9 5.38 -1.07 19.41
C PRO A 9 6.22 -2.34 19.65
N GLU A 10 7.49 -2.38 19.24
CA GLU A 10 8.34 -3.58 19.31
C GLU A 10 8.39 -4.20 20.72
N ASN A 11 8.50 -3.35 21.76
CA ASN A 11 8.51 -3.78 23.15
C ASN A 11 7.18 -4.35 23.67
N LYS A 12 6.10 -4.27 22.89
CA LYS A 12 4.76 -4.77 23.21
C LYS A 12 4.37 -5.99 22.38
N ILE A 13 5.17 -6.39 21.39
CA ILE A 13 4.91 -7.59 20.57
C ILE A 13 4.73 -8.85 21.41
N PRO A 14 5.57 -9.14 22.44
CA PRO A 14 5.40 -10.35 23.25
C PRO A 14 4.05 -10.41 23.96
N PHE A 15 3.65 -9.31 24.61
CA PHE A 15 2.35 -9.18 25.27
C PHE A 15 1.18 -9.32 24.28
N PHE A 16 1.28 -8.71 23.10
CA PHE A 16 0.21 -8.77 22.10
C PHE A 16 0.00 -10.20 21.58
N LYS A 17 1.08 -10.96 21.36
CA LYS A 17 0.99 -12.38 20.96
C LYS A 17 0.33 -13.24 22.05
N GLU A 18 0.67 -13.03 23.32
CA GLU A 18 0.00 -13.71 24.43
C GLU A 18 -1.49 -13.40 24.49
N PHE A 19 -1.87 -12.13 24.33
CA PHE A 19 -3.27 -11.71 24.30
C PHE A 19 -4.08 -12.37 23.19
N LEU A 20 -3.52 -12.48 21.98
CA LEU A 20 -4.19 -13.13 20.85
C LEU A 20 -4.37 -14.63 21.06
N ASN A 21 -3.36 -15.31 21.62
CA ASN A 21 -3.46 -16.72 21.98
C ASN A 21 -4.59 -16.98 22.97
N LEU A 22 -4.78 -16.10 23.96
CA LEU A 22 -5.88 -16.19 24.93
C LEU A 22 -7.26 -16.05 24.27
N LEU A 23 -7.35 -15.25 23.21
CA LEU A 23 -8.59 -15.03 22.46
C LEU A 23 -8.85 -16.09 21.38
N GLY A 24 -7.90 -17.01 21.15
CA GLY A 24 -7.95 -17.94 20.02
C GLY A 24 -7.88 -17.25 18.67
N ALA A 25 -7.23 -16.07 18.61
CA ALA A 25 -7.08 -15.28 17.40
C ALA A 25 -5.74 -15.57 16.72
N ASP A 26 -5.77 -15.78 15.40
CA ASP A 26 -4.56 -15.93 14.60
C ASP A 26 -3.94 -14.57 14.26
N TYR A 27 -2.61 -14.50 14.28
CA TYR A 27 -1.85 -13.32 13.87
C TYR A 27 -0.87 -13.65 12.77
N GLU A 28 -1.03 -12.98 11.64
CA GLU A 28 -0.08 -12.99 10.54
C GLU A 28 0.72 -11.69 10.58
N GLU A 29 2.02 -11.83 10.79
CA GLU A 29 2.96 -10.72 10.66
C GLU A 29 3.13 -10.41 9.17
N LYS A 30 2.33 -9.48 8.65
CA LYS A 30 2.50 -8.95 7.29
C LYS A 30 3.68 -7.97 7.27
N ASN A 31 4.89 -8.51 7.38
CA ASN A 31 6.13 -7.82 7.06
C ASN A 31 6.38 -7.84 5.55
N GLU A 32 5.36 -7.51 4.75
CA GLU A 32 5.64 -7.13 3.37
C GLU A 32 6.23 -5.72 3.43
N ILE A 33 7.56 -5.66 3.56
CA ILE A 33 8.30 -4.46 3.18
C ILE A 33 7.92 -4.24 1.72
N PHE A 34 7.08 -3.22 1.49
CA PHE A 34 6.72 -2.85 0.14
C PHE A 34 7.97 -2.33 -0.54
N GLU A 35 8.59 -3.19 -1.36
CA GLU A 35 9.69 -2.83 -2.21
C GLU A 35 9.22 -2.78 -3.65
N LEU A 36 9.52 -1.66 -4.31
CA LEU A 36 9.32 -1.54 -5.74
C LEU A 36 10.24 -2.54 -6.46
N SER A 37 9.71 -3.23 -7.46
CA SER A 37 10.53 -4.03 -8.36
C SER A 37 11.50 -3.13 -9.14
N ASN A 38 12.59 -3.69 -9.66
CA ASN A 38 13.55 -2.92 -10.47
C ASN A 38 12.88 -2.27 -11.68
N GLN A 39 11.91 -2.94 -12.30
CA GLN A 39 11.12 -2.39 -13.40
C GLN A 39 10.29 -1.18 -12.96
N GLN A 40 9.62 -1.27 -11.81
CA GLN A 40 8.82 -0.18 -11.27
C GLN A 40 9.70 1.04 -10.93
N LYS A 41 10.89 0.82 -10.36
CA LYS A 41 11.87 1.88 -10.10
C LYS A 41 12.30 2.58 -11.39
N GLN A 42 12.64 1.81 -12.43
CA GLN A 42 13.02 2.36 -13.74
C GLN A 42 11.92 3.21 -14.36
N ILE A 43 10.66 2.77 -14.31
CA ILE A 43 9.53 3.54 -14.83
C ILE A 43 9.40 4.89 -14.10
N LEU A 44 9.57 4.91 -12.78
CA LEU A 44 9.54 6.16 -12.02
C LEU A 44 10.70 7.08 -12.36
N ASP A 45 11.91 6.55 -12.51
CA ASP A 45 13.10 7.32 -12.89
C ASP A 45 12.96 7.94 -14.29
N GLU A 46 12.36 7.23 -15.24
CA GLU A 46 12.03 7.77 -16.56
C GLU A 46 10.98 8.88 -16.47
N ARG A 47 9.94 8.70 -15.66
CA ARG A 47 8.90 9.72 -15.47
C ARG A 47 9.42 10.97 -14.77
N LEU A 48 10.36 10.84 -13.84
CA LEU A 48 11.00 11.98 -13.18
C LEU A 48 11.81 12.85 -14.16
N LYS A 49 12.28 12.28 -15.28
CA LYS A 49 13.00 12.99 -16.34
C LYS A 49 12.08 13.64 -17.37
N ALA A 50 10.79 13.31 -17.39
CA ALA A 50 9.83 13.84 -18.35
C ALA A 50 9.51 15.32 -18.08
N ASP A 51 9.16 16.07 -19.12
CA ASP A 51 8.77 17.47 -18.98
C ASP A 51 7.39 17.53 -18.31
N LYS A 52 7.14 18.55 -17.49
CA LYS A 52 5.83 18.79 -16.86
C LYS A 52 4.70 18.90 -17.88
N LYS A 53 4.99 19.29 -19.12
CA LYS A 53 4.03 19.37 -20.22
C LYS A 53 3.44 18.00 -20.60
N ASP A 54 4.15 16.92 -20.31
CA ASP A 54 3.69 15.55 -20.60
C ASP A 54 2.69 15.04 -19.54
N PHE A 55 2.49 15.79 -18.45
CA PHE A 55 1.57 15.44 -17.38
C PHE A 55 0.23 16.17 -17.53
N ILE A 56 -0.84 15.45 -17.25
CA ILE A 56 -2.19 16.01 -17.21
C ILE A 56 -2.64 16.24 -15.76
N PRO A 57 -3.52 17.22 -15.49
CA PRO A 57 -4.10 17.43 -14.18
C PRO A 57 -4.82 16.18 -13.67
N ALA A 58 -4.69 15.89 -12.37
CA ALA A 58 -5.28 14.69 -11.75
C ALA A 58 -6.81 14.59 -11.97
N ARG A 59 -7.53 15.70 -11.91
CA ARG A 59 -8.98 15.73 -12.20
C ARG A 59 -9.31 15.31 -13.62
N GLU A 60 -8.50 15.74 -14.59
CA GLU A 60 -8.68 15.37 -15.99
C GLU A 60 -8.38 13.88 -16.21
N ALA A 61 -7.32 13.35 -15.59
CA ALA A 61 -7.00 11.94 -15.61
C ALA A 61 -8.13 11.07 -15.05
N LEU A 62 -8.68 11.46 -13.89
CA LEU A 62 -9.81 10.78 -13.27
C LEU A 62 -11.06 10.80 -14.14
N ASN A 63 -11.38 11.95 -14.76
CA ASN A 63 -12.52 12.04 -15.67
C ASN A 63 -12.36 11.12 -16.89
N LYS A 64 -11.16 11.04 -17.48
CA LYS A 64 -10.87 10.12 -18.60
C LYS A 64 -11.04 8.66 -18.18
N LEU A 65 -10.60 8.29 -16.98
CA LEU A 65 -10.80 6.93 -16.45
C LEU A 65 -12.28 6.60 -16.27
N ARG A 66 -13.05 7.52 -15.68
CA ARG A 66 -14.50 7.35 -15.50
C ARG A 66 -15.23 7.15 -16.82
N GLN A 67 -14.90 7.97 -17.83
CA GLN A 67 -15.45 7.81 -19.18
C GLN A 67 -15.09 6.47 -19.82
N LYS A 68 -13.84 6.03 -19.69
CA LYS A 68 -13.35 4.78 -20.29
C LYS A 68 -14.00 3.54 -19.68
N TYR A 69 -14.27 3.56 -18.37
CA TYR A 69 -14.80 2.42 -17.62
C TYR A 69 -16.28 2.57 -17.25
N GLU A 70 -16.96 3.59 -17.77
CA GLU A 70 -18.39 3.87 -17.54
C GLU A 70 -18.77 3.97 -16.04
N LEU A 71 -17.90 4.62 -15.24
CA LEU A 71 -18.01 4.79 -13.77
C LEU A 71 -18.59 6.15 -13.30
#